data_AF-A0A3C2E5V9-F1
#
_entry.id   AF-A0A3C2E5V9-F1
#
_cell.length_a   1.000
_cell.length_b   1.000
_cell.length_c   1.000
_cell.angle_alpha   90.00
_cell.angle_beta   90.00
_cell.angle_gamma   90.00
#
_symmetry.space_group_name_H-M   'P 1'
#
loop_
_entity.id
_entity.type
_entity.pdbx_description
1 polymer ?
#
loop_
_entity_poly.entity_id
_entity_poly.type
_entity_poly.pdbx_seq_one_letter_code
_entity_poly.pdbx_strand_id
1 'polypeptide(L)'
;VEAAGLAALFTDFDIDSDVEGRLSPGGPRPDRYGHVERTGRKRRTVEVGFAGGIARSDVEPPFSSLGQPPASEADRTGTIDPMTAVLFLSQSLAAGRGEPCSGSLPVFDGKQRYNLNLTAVGTEAIRTPGWSGEALVCDAYYEPISGYDPEDWPEPGETRHPLRLWVASFDNGAAYIPVRAHTRAGFGGVTIEAREITLG
;
A
#
# COMPACT_ATOMS: atom_id res chain seq x y z
N VAL A 1 -6.48 -31.63 -15.04
CA VAL A 1 -7.47 -30.55 -14.78
C VAL A 1 -6.71 -29.45 -14.07
N GLU A 2 -6.16 -28.52 -14.84
CA GLU A 2 -5.26 -27.44 -14.37
C GLU A 2 -5.75 -26.06 -14.87
N ALA A 3 -6.67 -26.07 -15.85
CA ALA A 3 -7.24 -24.89 -16.47
C ALA A 3 -8.14 -24.05 -15.55
N ALA A 4 -8.78 -24.63 -14.53
CA ALA A 4 -9.62 -23.88 -13.59
C ALA A 4 -8.81 -22.96 -12.66
N GLY A 5 -7.58 -23.37 -12.30
CA GLY A 5 -6.69 -22.58 -11.45
C GLY A 5 -6.15 -21.35 -12.19
N LEU A 6 -5.77 -21.51 -13.46
CA LEU A 6 -5.35 -20.39 -14.30
C LEU A 6 -6.52 -19.48 -14.68
N ALA A 7 -7.72 -20.02 -14.91
CA ALA A 7 -8.92 -19.22 -15.17
C ALA A 7 -9.32 -18.31 -13.98
N ALA A 8 -9.06 -18.75 -12.74
CA ALA A 8 -9.24 -17.91 -11.55
C ALA A 8 -8.27 -16.72 -11.48
N LEU A 9 -7.07 -16.83 -12.08
CA LEU A 9 -6.10 -15.73 -12.20
C LEU A 9 -6.55 -14.64 -13.18
N PHE A 10 -7.51 -14.95 -14.08
CA PHE A 10 -8.14 -13.99 -15.00
C PHE A 10 -9.46 -13.44 -14.45
N THR A 11 -9.68 -13.52 -13.14
CA THR A 11 -10.81 -12.81 -12.54
C THR A 11 -10.53 -11.33 -12.56
N ASP A 12 -11.42 -10.53 -13.14
CA ASP A 12 -11.35 -9.08 -13.07
C ASP A 12 -11.30 -8.66 -11.59
N PHE A 13 -10.14 -8.13 -11.19
CA PHE A 13 -9.88 -7.57 -9.87
C PHE A 13 -9.67 -6.07 -10.02
N ASP A 14 -10.45 -5.31 -9.27
CA ASP A 14 -10.42 -3.86 -9.27
C ASP A 14 -10.51 -3.38 -7.82
N ILE A 15 -9.72 -2.36 -7.50
CA ILE A 15 -9.78 -1.64 -6.23
C ILE A 15 -9.95 -0.16 -6.57
N ASP A 16 -10.99 0.43 -5.99
CA ASP A 16 -11.19 1.88 -5.95
C ASP A 16 -10.91 2.33 -4.51
N SER A 17 -9.97 3.25 -4.32
CA SER A 17 -9.52 3.71 -3.00
C SER A 17 -9.52 5.23 -2.92
N ASP A 18 -9.94 5.76 -1.78
CA ASP A 18 -9.91 7.18 -1.46
C ASP A 18 -9.36 7.42 -0.05
N VAL A 19 -8.77 8.59 0.16
CA VAL A 19 -8.27 9.02 1.46
C VAL A 19 -8.53 10.50 1.65
N GLU A 20 -9.02 10.86 2.83
CA GLU A 20 -9.22 12.23 3.27
C GLU A 20 -8.41 12.49 4.52
N GLY A 21 -7.81 13.68 4.60
CA GLY A 21 -6.98 14.04 5.74
C GLY A 21 -6.31 15.38 5.56
N ARG A 22 -5.24 15.59 6.31
CA ARG A 22 -4.51 16.86 6.38
C ARG A 22 -3.03 16.66 6.11
N LEU A 23 -2.47 17.51 5.26
CA LEU A 23 -1.03 17.63 5.10
C LEU A 23 -0.47 18.54 6.19
N SER A 24 0.59 18.12 6.87
CA SER A 24 1.29 18.91 7.88
C SER A 24 2.80 18.83 7.68
N PRO A 25 3.59 19.75 8.28
CA PRO A 25 5.06 19.63 8.27
C PRO A 25 5.60 18.36 8.91
N GLY A 26 4.82 17.69 9.77
CA GLY A 26 5.19 16.45 10.44
C GLY A 26 4.73 15.19 9.72
N GLY A 27 4.26 15.28 8.47
CA GLY A 27 3.67 14.18 7.72
C GLY A 27 2.20 14.41 7.38
N PRO A 28 1.67 13.72 6.35
CA PRO A 28 0.23 13.57 6.16
C PRO A 28 -0.41 12.85 7.35
N ARG A 29 -1.64 13.25 7.69
CA ARG A 29 -2.46 12.64 8.74
C ARG A 29 -3.82 12.27 8.15
N PRO A 30 -4.20 10.98 8.14
CA PRO A 30 -5.49 10.57 7.61
C PRO A 30 -6.57 10.88 8.65
N ASP A 31 -7.73 11.30 8.15
CA ASP A 31 -8.97 11.39 8.94
C ASP A 31 -9.92 10.23 8.54
N ARG A 32 -9.98 9.89 7.24
CA ARG A 32 -10.72 8.75 6.66
C ARG A 32 -9.93 8.08 5.53
N TYR A 33 -9.99 6.75 5.45
CA TYR A 33 -9.57 5.94 4.30
C TYR A 33 -10.71 5.04 3.88
N GLY A 34 -10.94 4.88 2.59
CA GLY A 34 -11.96 4.00 2.03
C GLY A 34 -11.39 3.19 0.88
N HIS A 35 -11.82 1.94 0.74
CA HIS A 35 -11.64 1.23 -0.53
C HIS A 35 -12.76 0.24 -0.82
N VAL A 36 -12.98 -0.01 -2.12
CA VAL A 36 -13.92 -0.99 -2.63
C VAL A 36 -13.17 -2.03 -3.43
N GLU A 37 -13.14 -3.25 -2.93
CA GLU A 37 -12.58 -4.42 -3.62
C GLU A 37 -13.68 -5.07 -4.47
N ARG A 38 -13.40 -5.29 -5.75
CA ARG A 38 -14.28 -6.03 -6.67
C ARG A 38 -13.54 -7.22 -7.24
N THR A 39 -14.13 -8.41 -7.14
CA THR A 39 -13.56 -9.65 -7.67
C THR A 39 -14.66 -10.45 -8.33
N GLY A 40 -14.75 -10.38 -9.67
CA GLY A 40 -15.88 -10.92 -10.41
C GLY A 40 -17.21 -10.30 -9.96
N ARG A 41 -18.09 -11.08 -9.32
CA ARG A 41 -19.37 -10.59 -8.76
C ARG A 41 -19.30 -10.18 -7.28
N LYS A 42 -18.19 -10.47 -6.60
CA LYS A 42 -18.02 -10.14 -5.18
C LYS A 42 -17.60 -8.68 -5.06
N ARG A 43 -18.15 -8.00 -4.06
CA ARG A 43 -17.80 -6.63 -3.70
C ARG A 43 -17.63 -6.55 -2.19
N ARG A 44 -16.57 -5.91 -1.72
CA ARG A 44 -16.39 -5.51 -0.32
C ARG A 44 -16.04 -4.04 -0.25
N THR A 45 -16.67 -3.33 0.68
CA THR A 45 -16.34 -1.94 1.02
C THR A 45 -15.70 -1.94 2.39
N VAL A 46 -14.56 -1.28 2.51
CA VAL A 46 -13.82 -1.11 3.76
C VAL A 46 -13.67 0.40 3.98
N GLU A 47 -14.12 0.87 5.14
CA GLU A 47 -13.92 2.25 5.58
C GLU A 47 -13.13 2.25 6.88
N VAL A 48 -12.16 3.15 7.01
CA VAL A 48 -11.31 3.28 8.19
C VAL A 48 -11.32 4.73 8.64
N GLY A 49 -11.75 4.97 9.88
CA GLY A 49 -11.66 6.28 10.53
C GLY A 49 -10.51 6.33 11.54
N PHE A 50 -9.82 7.47 11.65
CA PHE A 50 -8.61 7.64 12.48
C PHE A 50 -8.84 8.52 13.72
N ALA A 51 -10.08 8.56 14.23
CA ALA A 51 -10.46 9.41 15.36
C ALA A 51 -9.64 9.10 16.63
N GLY A 52 -9.06 10.15 17.23
CA GLY A 52 -8.20 10.03 18.40
C GLY A 52 -6.86 9.36 18.12
N GLY A 53 -6.45 9.26 16.85
CA GLY A 53 -5.24 8.54 16.44
C GLY A 53 -5.38 7.03 16.45
N ILE A 54 -6.61 6.50 16.56
CA ILE A 54 -6.88 5.06 16.58
C ILE A 54 -7.66 4.72 15.31
N ALA A 55 -7.09 3.86 14.47
CA ALA A 55 -7.75 3.38 13.26
C ALA A 55 -8.90 2.42 13.63
N ARG A 56 -10.12 2.65 13.13
CA ARG A 56 -11.28 1.78 13.31
C ARG A 56 -11.93 1.52 11.97
N SER A 57 -12.14 0.25 11.64
CA SER A 57 -12.75 -0.15 10.38
C SER A 57 -14.23 -0.49 10.51
N ASP A 58 -14.99 -0.14 9.47
CA ASP A 58 -16.32 -0.65 9.17
C ASP A 58 -16.26 -1.33 7.79
N VAL A 59 -16.83 -2.53 7.68
CA VAL A 59 -16.60 -3.41 6.53
C VAL A 59 -17.87 -4.13 6.13
N GLU A 60 -18.26 -4.00 4.85
CA GLU A 60 -19.45 -4.63 4.29
C GLU A 60 -19.13 -5.37 2.97
N PRO A 61 -19.36 -6.70 2.87
CA PRO A 61 -19.75 -7.58 3.97
C PRO A 61 -18.59 -7.81 4.95
N PRO A 62 -18.90 -8.05 6.23
CA PRO A 62 -17.87 -8.19 7.26
C PRO A 62 -16.95 -9.36 6.95
N PHE A 63 -15.68 -9.23 7.36
CA PHE A 63 -14.75 -10.34 7.29
C PHE A 63 -15.25 -11.50 8.18
N SER A 64 -15.13 -12.73 7.68
CA SER A 64 -15.46 -13.94 8.45
C SER A 64 -14.51 -14.14 9.64
N SER A 65 -13.31 -13.57 9.56
CA SER A 65 -12.33 -13.51 10.63
C SER A 65 -11.58 -12.18 10.55
N LEU A 66 -11.25 -11.62 11.71
CA LEU A 66 -10.40 -10.44 11.84
C LEU A 66 -8.92 -10.80 12.06
N GLY A 67 -8.55 -12.08 11.90
CA GLY A 67 -7.23 -12.62 12.18
C GLY A 67 -7.11 -13.25 13.57
N GLN A 68 -6.02 -13.99 13.79
CA GLN A 68 -5.72 -14.70 15.03
C GLN A 68 -4.28 -14.38 15.50
N PRO A 69 -4.08 -13.37 16.36
CA PRO A 69 -5.10 -12.48 16.92
C PRO A 69 -5.54 -11.38 15.94
N PRO A 70 -6.72 -10.77 16.17
CA PRO A 70 -7.11 -9.56 15.47
C PRO A 70 -6.22 -8.38 15.87
N ALA A 71 -6.16 -7.35 15.02
CA ALA A 71 -5.42 -6.13 15.32
C ALA A 71 -5.99 -5.42 16.56
N SER A 72 -5.19 -5.37 17.63
CA SER A 72 -5.58 -4.76 18.89
C SER A 72 -5.76 -3.25 18.74
N GLU A 73 -6.39 -2.58 19.71
CA GLU A 73 -6.44 -1.12 19.71
C GLU A 73 -5.04 -0.50 19.78
N ALA A 74 -4.13 -1.12 20.52
CA ALA A 74 -2.73 -0.68 20.60
C ALA A 74 -2.05 -0.78 19.23
N ASP A 75 -2.25 -1.87 18.49
CA ASP A 75 -1.69 -2.03 17.13
C ASP A 75 -2.25 -0.98 16.16
N ARG A 76 -3.53 -0.60 16.32
CA ARG A 76 -4.22 0.37 15.47
C ARG A 76 -3.98 1.83 15.88
N THR A 77 -3.23 2.07 16.94
CA THR A 77 -2.94 3.43 17.41
C THR A 77 -1.72 3.99 16.68
N GLY A 78 -1.85 5.19 16.12
CA GLY A 78 -0.77 5.88 15.41
C GLY A 78 -0.46 5.30 14.03
N THR A 79 -1.31 4.42 13.50
CA THR A 79 -1.18 3.89 12.15
C THR A 79 -1.70 4.87 11.10
N ILE A 80 -1.29 4.66 9.86
CA ILE A 80 -1.81 5.31 8.65
C ILE A 80 -2.40 4.25 7.71
N ASP A 81 -3.12 4.66 6.68
CA ASP A 81 -3.57 3.76 5.60
C ASP A 81 -2.53 3.65 4.46
N PRO A 82 -2.66 2.67 3.55
CA PRO A 82 -1.73 2.49 2.43
C PRO A 82 -1.59 3.71 1.50
N MET A 83 -2.67 4.47 1.26
CA MET A 83 -2.62 5.66 0.41
C MET A 83 -1.91 6.81 1.12
N THR A 84 -2.14 6.98 2.42
CA THR A 84 -1.38 7.93 3.25
C THR A 84 0.10 7.55 3.32
N ALA A 85 0.47 6.26 3.30
CA ALA A 85 1.87 5.84 3.24
C ALA A 85 2.55 6.31 1.95
N VAL A 86 1.85 6.27 0.80
CA VAL A 86 2.33 6.84 -0.46
C VAL A 86 2.49 8.36 -0.36
N LEU A 87 1.51 9.06 0.25
CA LEU A 87 1.62 10.51 0.48
C LEU A 87 2.77 10.87 1.41
N PHE A 88 3.04 10.05 2.42
CA PHE A 88 4.14 10.24 3.36
C PHE A 88 5.48 10.12 2.63
N LEU A 89 5.62 9.07 1.81
CA LEU A 89 6.77 8.89 0.93
C LEU A 89 6.95 10.10 0.01
N SER A 90 5.85 10.56 -0.62
CA SER A 90 5.86 11.72 -1.52
C SER A 90 6.37 12.99 -0.85
N GLN A 91 5.82 13.32 0.32
CA GLN A 91 6.19 14.51 1.08
C GLN A 91 7.65 14.42 1.59
N SER A 92 8.08 13.24 2.05
CA SER A 92 9.45 13.01 2.51
C SER A 92 10.47 13.28 1.39
N LEU A 93 10.20 12.77 0.18
CA LEU A 93 11.03 13.01 -1.00
C LEU A 93 11.03 14.49 -1.41
N ALA A 94 9.86 15.14 -1.46
CA ALA A 94 9.75 16.56 -1.78
C ALA A 94 10.45 17.47 -0.77
N ALA A 95 10.48 17.09 0.50
CA ALA A 95 11.20 17.85 1.52
C ALA A 95 12.73 17.82 1.32
N GLY A 96 13.27 16.83 0.59
CA GLY A 96 14.69 16.71 0.29
C GLY A 96 15.58 16.58 1.52
N ARG A 97 15.03 16.11 2.65
CA ARG A 97 15.75 15.98 3.93
C ARG A 97 16.01 14.51 4.24
N GLY A 98 17.29 14.17 4.42
CA GLY A 98 17.70 12.82 4.82
C GLY A 98 17.87 11.87 3.63
N GLU A 99 18.05 10.59 3.95
CA GLU A 99 18.14 9.54 2.95
C GLU A 99 16.75 9.29 2.33
N PRO A 100 16.62 9.30 0.99
CA PRO A 100 15.35 9.00 0.34
C PRO A 100 14.88 7.61 0.75
N CYS A 101 13.56 7.40 0.79
CA CYS A 101 12.97 6.08 1.06
C CYS A 101 13.54 5.40 2.32
N SER A 102 13.48 6.10 3.44
CA SER A 102 13.94 5.61 4.73
C SER A 102 12.82 5.66 5.78
N GLY A 103 12.96 4.83 6.81
CA GLY A 103 12.04 4.77 7.94
C GLY A 103 11.06 3.60 7.88
N SER A 104 10.20 3.55 8.90
CA SER A 104 9.20 2.51 9.08
C SER A 104 7.83 3.16 9.18
N LEU A 105 6.91 2.76 8.30
CA LEU A 105 5.53 3.28 8.27
C LEU A 105 4.59 2.23 8.87
N PRO A 106 3.95 2.51 10.02
CA PRO A 106 2.95 1.62 10.59
C PRO A 106 1.63 1.76 9.85
N VAL A 107 1.21 0.71 9.15
CA VAL A 107 0.02 0.73 8.29
C VAL A 107 -1.07 -0.17 8.85
N PHE A 108 -2.31 0.31 8.79
CA PHE A 108 -3.51 -0.48 9.01
C PHE A 108 -4.44 -0.31 7.80
N ASP A 109 -4.80 -1.41 7.15
CA ASP A 109 -5.57 -1.39 5.89
C ASP A 109 -7.07 -1.64 6.06
N GLY A 110 -7.52 -1.82 7.31
CA GLY A 110 -8.90 -2.16 7.64
C GLY A 110 -9.07 -3.55 8.26
N LYS A 111 -8.12 -4.46 8.05
CA LYS A 111 -8.04 -5.76 8.73
C LYS A 111 -6.67 -5.97 9.36
N GLN A 112 -5.62 -5.75 8.58
CA GLN A 112 -4.25 -6.13 8.91
C GLN A 112 -3.46 -4.93 9.40
N ARG A 113 -2.58 -5.17 10.38
CA ARG A 113 -1.52 -4.23 10.78
C ARG A 113 -0.17 -4.78 10.35
N TYR A 114 0.62 -3.92 9.72
CA TYR A 114 2.00 -4.20 9.33
C TYR A 114 2.87 -2.95 9.42
N ASN A 115 4.18 -3.12 9.33
CA ASN A 115 5.10 -2.04 8.98
C ASN A 115 5.56 -2.19 7.53
N LEU A 116 5.74 -1.04 6.88
CA LEU A 116 6.52 -0.92 5.66
C LEU A 116 7.87 -0.30 6.00
N ASN A 117 8.92 -1.12 5.97
CA ASN A 117 10.29 -0.70 6.22
C ASN A 117 10.94 -0.30 4.90
N LEU A 118 11.22 0.99 4.71
CA LEU A 118 11.66 1.56 3.45
C LEU A 118 13.19 1.56 3.34
N THR A 119 13.70 1.31 2.14
CA THR A 119 15.12 1.42 1.81
C THR A 119 15.30 2.01 0.40
N ALA A 120 16.19 2.99 0.24
CA ALA A 120 16.60 3.47 -1.07
C ALA A 120 17.48 2.45 -1.79
N VAL A 121 17.22 2.25 -3.08
CA VAL A 121 18.00 1.34 -3.93
C VAL A 121 18.88 2.13 -4.91
N GLY A 122 18.31 3.15 -5.56
CA GLY A 122 19.00 3.93 -6.59
C GLY A 122 18.02 4.58 -7.56
N THR A 123 18.44 4.80 -8.79
CA THR A 123 17.58 5.30 -9.87
C THR A 123 17.59 4.35 -11.06
N GLU A 124 16.48 4.31 -11.81
CA GLU A 124 16.34 3.48 -12.99
C GLU A 124 15.50 4.18 -14.07
N ALA A 125 15.97 4.14 -15.32
CA ALA A 125 15.19 4.52 -16.48
C ALA A 125 14.07 3.50 -16.73
N ILE A 126 12.81 3.92 -16.63
CA ILE A 126 11.67 3.04 -16.89
C ILE A 126 10.66 3.66 -17.86
N ARG A 127 9.80 2.79 -18.38
CA ARG A 127 8.64 3.14 -19.20
C ARG A 127 7.45 2.31 -18.77
N THR A 128 6.36 2.99 -18.42
CA THR A 128 5.03 2.46 -18.13
C THR A 128 4.05 3.05 -19.15
N PRO A 129 2.79 2.58 -19.22
CA PRO A 129 1.81 3.20 -20.09
C PRO A 129 1.54 4.68 -19.75
N GLY A 130 1.56 5.05 -18.47
CA GLY A 130 1.26 6.41 -17.99
C GLY A 130 2.47 7.33 -17.80
N TRP A 131 3.70 6.81 -17.86
CA TRP A 131 4.90 7.60 -17.56
C TRP A 131 6.21 6.99 -18.09
N SER A 132 7.20 7.82 -18.46
CA SER A 132 8.54 7.37 -18.87
C SER A 132 9.62 8.37 -18.43
N GLY A 133 10.75 7.87 -17.93
CA GLY A 133 11.88 8.68 -17.47
C GLY A 133 12.73 7.98 -16.41
N GLU A 134 13.59 8.75 -15.73
CA GLU A 134 14.36 8.32 -14.56
C GLU A 134 13.48 8.32 -13.30
N ALA A 135 13.31 7.16 -12.67
CA ALA A 135 12.56 7.01 -11.42
C ALA A 135 13.50 6.65 -10.27
N LEU A 136 13.19 7.14 -9.07
CA LEU A 136 13.80 6.67 -7.83
C LEU A 136 13.26 5.27 -7.52
N VAL A 137 14.15 4.35 -7.18
CA VAL A 137 13.81 2.98 -6.82
C VAL A 137 13.89 2.81 -5.31
N CYS A 138 12.78 2.36 -4.73
CA CYS A 138 12.63 2.17 -3.29
C CYS A 138 12.10 0.79 -3.00
N ASP A 139 12.73 0.08 -2.08
CA ASP A 139 12.26 -1.21 -1.59
C ASP A 139 11.50 -0.99 -0.28
N ALA A 140 10.30 -1.55 -0.19
CA ALA A 140 9.48 -1.57 1.02
C ALA A 140 9.34 -3.02 1.51
N TYR A 141 9.92 -3.32 2.67
CA TYR A 141 9.84 -4.64 3.29
C TYR A 141 8.62 -4.73 4.19
N TYR A 142 7.81 -5.76 3.95
CA TYR A 142 6.59 -6.02 4.70
C TYR A 142 6.90 -6.76 6.00
N GLU A 143 6.53 -6.16 7.12
CA GLU A 143 6.62 -6.77 8.44
C GLU A 143 5.19 -6.95 9.00
N PRO A 144 4.60 -8.16 8.90
CA PRO A 144 3.25 -8.43 9.39
C PRO A 144 3.24 -8.44 10.93
N ILE A 145 2.16 -7.95 11.54
CA ILE A 145 2.09 -7.82 13.01
C ILE A 145 0.83 -8.45 13.58
N SER A 146 -0.35 -8.11 13.07
CA SER A 146 -1.63 -8.65 13.56
C SER A 146 -2.73 -8.51 12.52
N GLY A 147 -3.85 -9.22 12.71
CA GLY A 147 -4.96 -9.20 11.76
C GLY A 147 -4.87 -10.23 10.63
N TYR A 148 -4.01 -11.24 10.76
CA TYR A 148 -3.86 -12.33 9.80
C TYR A 148 -4.46 -13.62 10.37
N ASP A 149 -5.18 -14.35 9.54
CA ASP A 149 -5.53 -15.74 9.82
C ASP A 149 -4.29 -16.63 9.66
N PRO A 150 -4.21 -17.81 10.33
CA PRO A 150 -3.03 -18.67 10.28
C PRO A 150 -2.50 -18.96 8.87
N GLU A 151 -3.41 -19.11 7.91
CA GLU A 151 -3.13 -19.35 6.49
C GLU A 151 -2.76 -18.08 5.69
N ASP A 152 -3.10 -16.89 6.19
CA ASP A 152 -2.84 -15.60 5.54
C ASP A 152 -1.52 -14.97 5.98
N TRP A 153 -0.84 -15.56 6.97
CA TRP A 153 0.49 -15.11 7.36
C TRP A 153 1.47 -15.32 6.20
N PRO A 154 2.19 -14.26 5.78
CA PRO A 154 3.15 -14.41 4.69
C PRO A 154 4.26 -15.36 5.13
N GLU A 155 4.64 -16.27 4.24
CA GLU A 155 5.71 -17.21 4.52
C GLU A 155 7.03 -16.45 4.74
N PRO A 156 7.98 -16.96 5.54
CA PRO A 156 9.28 -16.32 5.71
C PRO A 156 10.05 -16.08 4.39
N GLY A 157 9.71 -16.80 3.31
CA GLY A 157 10.23 -16.55 1.96
C GLY A 157 9.63 -15.32 1.28
N GLU A 158 8.37 -15.01 1.54
CA GLU A 158 7.64 -13.91 0.90
C GLU A 158 8.08 -12.56 1.46
N THR A 159 8.19 -12.43 2.78
CA THR A 159 8.62 -11.19 3.45
C THR A 159 10.08 -10.80 3.18
N ARG A 160 10.89 -11.72 2.64
CA ARG A 160 12.26 -11.45 2.16
C ARG A 160 12.29 -10.68 0.84
N HIS A 161 11.20 -10.70 0.08
CA HIS A 161 11.10 -9.97 -1.18
C HIS A 161 10.40 -8.63 -0.92
N PRO A 162 11.04 -7.50 -1.26
CA PRO A 162 10.42 -6.21 -1.04
C PRO A 162 9.30 -5.98 -2.05
N LEU A 163 8.34 -5.14 -1.66
CA LEU A 163 7.58 -4.34 -2.61
C LEU A 163 8.53 -3.28 -3.18
N ARG A 164 8.99 -3.48 -4.42
CA ARG A 164 9.79 -2.50 -5.13
C ARG A 164 8.90 -1.45 -5.76
N LEU A 165 9.19 -0.19 -5.49
CA LEU A 165 8.50 0.98 -5.98
C LEU A 165 9.43 1.78 -6.90
N TRP A 166 8.93 2.18 -8.07
CA TRP A 166 9.58 3.19 -8.90
C TRP A 166 8.78 4.47 -8.77
N VAL A 167 9.39 5.49 -8.20
CA VAL A 167 8.78 6.76 -7.84
C VAL A 167 9.28 7.84 -8.78
N ALA A 168 8.37 8.41 -9.57
CA ALA A 168 8.68 9.50 -10.47
C ALA A 168 8.46 10.85 -9.79
N SER A 169 9.26 11.83 -10.19
CA SER A 169 9.10 13.22 -9.78
C SER A 169 8.25 13.98 -10.80
N PHE A 170 7.37 14.84 -10.30
CA PHE A 170 6.49 15.71 -11.06
C PHE A 170 6.63 17.16 -10.60
N ASP A 171 6.22 18.10 -11.46
CA ASP A 171 6.20 19.53 -11.17
C ASP A 171 7.51 20.07 -10.56
N ASN A 172 8.64 19.68 -11.17
CA ASN A 172 9.99 20.05 -10.73
C ASN A 172 10.31 19.64 -9.28
N GLY A 173 9.80 18.50 -8.82
CA GLY A 173 10.05 18.00 -7.46
C GLY A 173 9.00 18.41 -6.43
N ALA A 174 7.89 19.02 -6.85
CA ALA A 174 6.79 19.34 -5.94
C ALA A 174 5.98 18.09 -5.55
N ALA A 175 5.94 17.07 -6.40
CA ALA A 175 5.24 15.82 -6.14
C ALA A 175 6.07 14.60 -6.56
N TYR A 176 5.95 13.52 -5.80
CA TYR A 176 6.57 12.22 -6.08
C TYR A 176 5.52 11.12 -6.04
N ILE A 177 5.37 10.34 -7.11
CA ILE A 177 4.29 9.36 -7.25
C ILE A 177 4.88 8.02 -7.71
N PRO A 178 4.54 6.89 -7.06
CA PRO A 178 4.86 5.57 -7.58
C PRO A 178 4.20 5.35 -8.95
N VAL A 179 5.01 5.17 -9.99
CA VAL A 179 4.55 4.90 -11.36
C VAL A 179 4.60 3.41 -11.68
N ARG A 180 5.35 2.63 -10.91
CA ARG A 180 5.37 1.16 -10.95
C ARG A 180 5.58 0.61 -9.55
N ALA A 181 4.95 -0.51 -9.27
CA ALA A 181 5.19 -1.35 -8.11
C ALA A 181 5.40 -2.80 -8.56
N HIS A 182 6.31 -3.52 -7.91
CA HIS A 182 6.54 -4.94 -8.14
C HIS A 182 6.72 -5.67 -6.82
N THR A 183 6.07 -6.82 -6.67
CA THR A 183 6.23 -7.71 -5.52
C THR A 183 6.17 -9.17 -5.94
N ARG A 184 6.53 -10.07 -5.04
CA ARG A 184 6.34 -11.52 -5.21
C ARG A 184 5.30 -11.99 -4.20
N ALA A 185 4.20 -12.52 -4.72
CA ALA A 185 3.21 -13.26 -3.95
C ALA A 185 3.46 -14.76 -4.11
N GLY A 186 2.86 -15.60 -3.26
CA GLY A 186 3.00 -17.06 -3.34
C GLY A 186 2.66 -17.69 -4.69
N PHE A 187 1.86 -17.00 -5.52
CA PHE A 187 1.52 -17.46 -6.88
C PHE A 187 2.40 -16.89 -8.00
N GLY A 188 3.32 -15.97 -7.71
CA GLY A 188 4.21 -15.37 -8.71
C GLY A 188 4.49 -13.88 -8.53
N GLY A 189 5.18 -13.29 -9.50
CA GLY A 189 5.45 -11.86 -9.53
C GLY A 189 4.20 -11.06 -9.90
N VAL A 190 3.91 -10.02 -9.12
CA VAL A 190 2.83 -9.06 -9.38
C VAL A 190 3.46 -7.71 -9.72
N THR A 191 3.08 -7.14 -10.85
CA THR A 191 3.51 -5.80 -11.27
C THR A 191 2.29 -4.91 -11.46
N ILE A 192 2.31 -3.75 -10.83
CA ILE A 192 1.31 -2.70 -10.94
C ILE A 192 1.97 -1.52 -11.66
N GLU A 193 1.33 -0.97 -12.68
CA GLU A 193 1.85 0.16 -13.45
C GLU A 193 0.80 1.26 -13.57
N ALA A 194 1.25 2.50 -13.42
CA ALA A 194 0.41 3.66 -13.72
C ALA A 194 0.03 3.65 -15.21
N ARG A 195 -1.27 3.76 -15.49
CA ARG A 195 -1.79 3.88 -16.85
C ARG A 195 -2.00 5.32 -17.28
N GLU A 196 -2.44 6.14 -16.35
CA GLU A 196 -2.70 7.56 -16.52
C GLU A 196 -2.44 8.25 -15.18
N ILE A 197 -1.89 9.46 -15.23
CA ILE A 197 -1.61 10.28 -14.06
C ILE A 197 -2.10 11.69 -14.38
N THR A 198 -3.01 12.19 -13.55
CA THR A 198 -3.54 13.54 -13.66
C THR A 198 -3.23 14.28 -12.37
N LEU A 199 -2.49 15.38 -12.48
CA LEU A 199 -2.20 16.30 -11.39
C LEU A 199 -3.02 17.57 -11.63
N GLY A 200 -3.81 17.97 -10.63
CA GLY A 200 -4.73 19.10 -10.67
C GLY A 200 -4.20 20.32 -9.95
#